data_AF-A0A7W1HGI6-F1
#
_entry.id   AF-A0A7W1HGI6-F1
#
_cell.length_a   1.000
_cell.length_b   1.000
_cell.length_c   1.000
_cell.angle_alpha   90.00
_cell.angle_beta   90.00
_cell.angle_gamma   90.00
#
_symmetry.space_group_name_H-M   'P 1'
#
loop_
_entity.id
_entity.type
_entity.pdbx_description
1 polymer ?
#
loop_
_entity_poly.entity_id
_entity_poly.type
_entity_poly.pdbx_seq_one_letter_code
_entity_poly.pdbx_strand_id
1 'polypeptide(L)'
;MDKKITYYAIAVRLSSIFRYSQGIGKGKLVENKFKVTVDGPWMNAQFCPFTLYSDHNASPFESIKNPCSMANLDITITNVESGRSIKFSSLLPHLIHMHHFFEGRVPHRLAPLDIIETLEIPSETNFIIP
;
A
#
# COMPACT_ATOMS: atom_id res chain seq x y z
N MET A 1 25.99 -2.70 -11.22
CA MET A 1 25.33 -2.86 -9.91
C MET A 1 23.89 -3.21 -10.19
N ASP A 2 23.47 -4.43 -9.87
CA ASP A 2 22.09 -4.86 -10.08
C ASP A 2 21.16 -4.05 -9.16
N LYS A 3 20.19 -3.38 -9.79
CA LYS A 3 19.22 -2.51 -9.12
C LYS A 3 18.28 -3.37 -8.25
N LYS A 4 18.04 -2.99 -6.99
CA LYS A 4 17.16 -3.73 -6.07
C LYS A 4 16.03 -2.83 -5.55
N ILE A 5 14.80 -3.24 -5.81
CA ILE A 5 13.60 -2.61 -5.24
C ILE A 5 13.41 -3.13 -3.81
N THR A 6 13.19 -2.23 -2.86
CA THR A 6 13.00 -2.57 -1.44
C THR A 6 11.52 -2.65 -1.07
N TYR A 7 11.18 -3.44 -0.04
CA TYR A 7 9.81 -3.48 0.51
C TYR A 7 9.35 -2.11 1.01
N TYR A 8 10.28 -1.33 1.57
CA TYR A 8 10.02 0.05 1.96
C TYR A 8 9.57 0.92 0.77
N ALA A 9 10.27 0.85 -0.37
CA ALA A 9 9.90 1.63 -1.56
C ALA A 9 8.48 1.27 -2.06
N ILE A 10 8.12 0.00 -2.01
CA ILE A 10 6.78 -0.49 -2.35
C ILE A 10 5.73 0.09 -1.40
N ALA A 11 5.95 -0.03 -0.09
CA ALA A 11 5.03 0.50 0.92
C ALA A 11 4.86 2.03 0.82
N VAL A 12 5.96 2.77 0.66
CA VAL A 12 5.95 4.23 0.49
C VAL A 12 5.13 4.63 -0.71
N ARG A 13 5.32 3.97 -1.85
CA ARG A 13 4.60 4.32 -3.08
C ARG A 13 3.10 4.07 -2.96
N LEU A 14 2.70 2.94 -2.38
CA LEU A 14 1.29 2.64 -2.13
C LEU A 14 0.66 3.70 -1.22
N SER A 15 1.33 4.02 -0.11
CA SER A 15 0.84 5.02 0.84
C SER A 15 0.81 6.43 0.28
N SER A 16 1.78 6.83 -0.56
CA SER A 16 1.78 8.17 -1.16
C SER A 16 0.59 8.34 -2.10
N ILE A 17 0.35 7.38 -3.00
CA ILE A 17 -0.77 7.45 -3.96
C ILE A 17 -2.11 7.48 -3.22
N PHE A 18 -2.27 6.66 -2.18
CA PHE A 18 -3.47 6.70 -1.35
C PHE A 18 -3.63 8.02 -0.58
N ARG A 19 -2.58 8.56 0.04
CA ARG A 19 -2.67 9.85 0.77
C ARG A 19 -3.05 11.00 -0.17
N TYR A 20 -2.51 11.02 -1.39
CA TYR A 20 -2.83 12.05 -2.38
C TYR A 20 -4.22 11.89 -3.00
N SER A 21 -4.88 10.74 -2.86
CA SER A 21 -6.28 10.58 -3.33
C SER A 21 -7.30 11.32 -2.46
N GLN A 22 -6.87 11.90 -1.33
CA GLN A 22 -7.71 12.66 -0.37
C GLN A 22 -8.88 11.88 0.25
N GLY A 23 -8.77 10.54 0.35
CA GLY A 23 -9.72 9.70 1.10
C GLY A 23 -10.77 8.99 0.24
N ILE A 24 -11.93 8.70 0.84
CA ILE A 24 -13.00 7.85 0.28
C ILE A 24 -13.63 8.48 -0.96
N GLY A 25 -13.86 7.68 -2.00
CA GLY A 25 -14.50 8.13 -3.23
C GLY A 25 -14.01 7.38 -4.47
N LYS A 26 -14.69 7.60 -5.58
CA LYS A 26 -14.41 6.91 -6.85
C LYS A 26 -13.64 7.81 -7.82
N GLY A 27 -12.61 7.24 -8.43
CA GLY A 27 -11.99 7.79 -9.64
C GLY A 27 -11.17 9.06 -9.46
N LYS A 28 -10.55 9.27 -8.30
CA LYS A 28 -9.62 10.40 -8.09
C LYS A 28 -8.35 10.17 -8.89
N LEU A 29 -7.92 11.17 -9.65
CA LEU A 29 -6.69 11.07 -10.44
C LEU A 29 -5.52 11.65 -9.63
N VAL A 30 -4.50 10.82 -9.40
CA VAL A 30 -3.25 11.18 -8.72
C VAL A 30 -2.14 11.20 -9.76
N GLU A 31 -1.29 12.23 -9.72
CA GLU A 31 -0.17 12.42 -10.67
C GLU A 31 -0.60 12.42 -12.15
N ASN A 32 -1.86 12.79 -12.44
CA ASN A 32 -2.48 12.70 -13.77
C ASN A 32 -2.44 11.29 -14.41
N LYS A 33 -2.14 10.25 -13.62
CA LYS A 33 -1.80 8.92 -14.13
C LYS A 33 -2.48 7.77 -13.41
N PHE A 34 -2.69 7.92 -12.10
CA PHE A 34 -3.26 6.86 -11.27
C PHE A 34 -4.69 7.20 -10.88
N LYS A 35 -5.64 6.46 -11.43
CA LYS A 35 -7.03 6.54 -11.00
C LYS A 35 -7.20 5.70 -9.74
N VAL A 36 -7.53 6.36 -8.65
CA VAL A 36 -7.71 5.78 -7.32
C VAL A 36 -9.18 5.73 -6.97
N THR A 37 -9.64 4.55 -6.54
CA THR A 37 -10.96 4.33 -5.94
C THR A 37 -10.76 3.79 -4.55
N VAL A 38 -11.47 4.38 -3.58
CA VAL A 38 -11.41 3.96 -2.18
C VAL A 38 -12.84 3.64 -1.75
N ASP A 39 -13.07 2.37 -1.41
CA ASP A 39 -14.34 1.84 -0.93
C ASP A 39 -14.26 1.56 0.60
N GLY A 40 -15.37 1.78 1.31
CA GLY A 40 -15.48 1.67 2.77
C GLY A 40 -15.98 2.98 3.42
N PRO A 41 -15.92 3.09 4.77
CA PRO A 41 -15.42 2.09 5.71
C PRO A 41 -16.33 0.87 5.80
N TRP A 42 -15.72 -0.31 5.84
CA TRP A 42 -16.42 -1.57 6.12
C TRP A 42 -16.64 -1.75 7.62
N MET A 43 -17.73 -2.42 8.01
CA MET A 43 -18.05 -2.63 9.44
C MET A 43 -17.04 -3.53 10.17
N ASN A 44 -16.35 -4.42 9.44
CA ASN A 44 -15.36 -5.32 10.01
C ASN A 44 -13.96 -4.82 9.66
N ALA A 45 -13.27 -4.23 10.64
CA ALA A 45 -11.89 -3.85 10.47
C ALA A 45 -10.97 -5.09 10.50
N GLN A 46 -10.00 -5.11 9.60
CA GLN A 46 -8.89 -6.04 9.63
C GLN A 46 -7.82 -5.49 10.55
N PHE A 47 -7.22 -6.42 11.30
CA PHE A 47 -6.06 -6.11 12.11
C PHE A 47 -4.81 -6.80 11.60
N CYS A 48 -3.66 -6.14 11.75
CA CYS A 48 -2.36 -6.77 11.56
C CYS A 48 -2.32 -8.05 12.40
N PRO A 49 -2.05 -9.22 11.79
CA PRO A 49 -2.03 -10.48 12.52
C PRO A 49 -0.74 -10.68 13.34
N PHE A 50 0.22 -9.77 13.22
CA PHE A 50 1.53 -9.84 13.88
C PHE A 50 1.59 -9.02 15.19
N THR A 51 0.44 -8.65 15.76
CA THR A 51 0.26 -7.79 16.97
C THR A 51 0.88 -8.31 18.27
N LEU A 52 1.58 -9.44 18.26
CA LEU A 52 2.23 -10.03 19.44
C LEU A 52 3.61 -9.45 19.75
N TYR A 53 4.15 -8.57 18.91
CA TYR A 53 5.43 -7.90 19.17
C TYR A 53 5.17 -6.52 19.82
N SER A 54 5.56 -6.40 21.08
CA SER A 54 5.44 -5.23 21.98
C SER A 54 6.17 -3.96 21.52
N ASP A 55 6.72 -3.97 20.31
CA ASP A 55 7.69 -3.02 19.77
C ASP A 55 7.20 -2.36 18.46
N HIS A 56 5.90 -2.46 18.15
CA HIS A 56 5.21 -1.71 17.10
C HIS A 56 5.07 -0.22 17.46
N ASN A 57 6.18 0.45 17.79
CA ASN A 57 6.23 1.89 17.90
C ASN A 57 6.15 2.48 16.48
N ALA A 58 4.98 3.04 16.15
CA ALA A 58 4.72 3.97 15.06
C ALA A 58 5.25 3.53 13.68
N SER A 59 4.44 2.77 12.94
CA SER A 59 4.63 2.68 11.48
C SER A 59 4.62 4.12 10.91
N PRO A 60 5.58 4.52 10.05
CA PRO A 60 5.56 5.86 9.43
C PRO A 60 4.33 6.08 8.53
N PHE A 61 3.60 5.01 8.23
CA PHE A 61 2.36 5.03 7.48
C PHE A 61 1.13 5.37 8.35
N GLU A 62 1.25 5.37 9.67
CA GLU A 62 0.19 5.77 10.61
C GLU A 62 0.11 7.29 10.74
N SER A 63 -0.79 7.90 9.98
CA SER A 63 -1.14 9.31 10.16
C SER A 63 -2.40 9.51 11.02
N ILE A 64 -2.79 8.56 11.86
CA ILE A 64 -4.03 8.65 12.63
C ILE A 64 -3.76 8.07 14.03
N LYS A 65 -4.25 8.76 15.07
CA LYS A 65 -4.30 8.32 16.48
C LYS A 65 -5.13 7.04 16.68
N ASN A 66 -4.78 5.97 15.98
CA ASN A 66 -5.28 4.62 16.20
C ASN A 66 -4.06 3.71 16.32
N PRO A 67 -4.06 2.77 17.27
CA PRO A 67 -2.95 1.85 17.42
C PRO A 67 -2.70 1.18 16.07
N CYS A 68 -1.43 0.88 15.80
CA CYS A 68 -1.02 0.02 14.70
C CYS A 68 -2.07 -1.04 14.49
N SER A 69 -2.35 -1.41 13.24
CA SER A 69 -3.14 -2.61 12.91
C SER A 69 -4.64 -2.39 12.71
N MET A 70 -5.18 -1.29 12.18
CA MET A 70 -6.61 -1.27 11.80
C MET A 70 -6.84 -0.78 10.38
N ALA A 71 -7.47 -1.61 9.55
CA ALA A 71 -7.82 -1.28 8.17
C ALA A 71 -9.26 -1.71 7.86
N ASN A 72 -10.05 -0.78 7.32
CA ASN A 72 -11.43 -1.04 6.93
C ASN A 72 -11.75 -0.41 5.56
N LEU A 73 -10.72 -0.14 4.75
CA LEU A 73 -10.85 0.43 3.43
C LEU A 73 -10.26 -0.52 2.39
N ASP A 74 -10.94 -0.60 1.26
CA ASP A 74 -10.45 -1.23 0.04
C ASP A 74 -9.97 -0.13 -0.91
N ILE A 75 -8.76 -0.25 -1.43
CA ILE A 75 -8.14 0.72 -2.33
C ILE A 75 -7.87 0.04 -3.66
N THR A 76 -8.39 0.60 -4.74
CA THR A 76 -8.09 0.20 -6.11
C THR A 76 -7.31 1.30 -6.79
N ILE A 77 -6.12 0.98 -7.32
CA ILE A 77 -5.30 1.89 -8.12
C ILE A 77 -5.23 1.34 -9.54
N THR A 78 -5.62 2.15 -10.52
CA THR A 78 -5.50 1.83 -11.94
C THR A 78 -4.55 2.83 -12.60
N ASN A 79 -3.50 2.33 -13.25
CA ASN A 79 -2.65 3.13 -14.13
C ASN A 79 -3.41 3.34 -15.45
N VAL A 80 -3.78 4.58 -15.76
CA VAL A 80 -4.66 4.88 -16.90
C VAL A 80 -3.98 4.70 -18.26
N GLU A 81 -2.64 4.73 -18.30
CA GLU A 81 -1.87 4.53 -19.54
C GLU A 81 -1.75 3.05 -19.88
N SER A 82 -1.39 2.20 -18.91
CA SER A 82 -1.19 0.77 -19.13
C SER A 82 -2.46 -0.06 -18.95
N GLY A 83 -3.51 0.48 -18.32
CA GLY A 83 -4.73 -0.24 -17.95
C GLY A 83 -4.55 -1.23 -16.79
N ARG A 84 -3.34 -1.38 -16.25
CA ARG A 84 -3.06 -2.25 -15.10
C ARG A 84 -3.75 -1.73 -13.85
N SER A 85 -4.28 -2.65 -13.05
CA SER A 85 -5.03 -2.31 -11.85
C SER A 85 -4.67 -3.25 -10.70
N ILE A 86 -4.55 -2.67 -9.51
CA ILE A 86 -4.27 -3.39 -8.28
C ILE A 86 -5.31 -3.01 -7.22
N LYS A 87 -5.70 -3.99 -6.39
CA LYS A 87 -6.66 -3.77 -5.29
C LYS A 87 -6.14 -4.36 -3.98
N PHE A 88 -6.08 -3.54 -2.93
CA PHE A 88 -5.56 -3.91 -1.60
C PHE A 88 -6.36 -3.29 -0.47
N SER A 89 -6.22 -3.87 0.73
CA SER A 89 -6.71 -3.25 1.96
C SER A 89 -5.80 -2.09 2.38
N SER A 90 -6.33 -1.10 3.11
CA SER A 90 -5.49 -0.05 3.71
C SER A 90 -4.46 -0.56 4.72
N LEU A 91 -4.46 -1.87 5.05
CA LEU A 91 -3.46 -2.53 5.89
C LEU A 91 -2.18 -2.88 5.12
N LEU A 92 -2.29 -3.13 3.81
CA LEU A 92 -1.21 -3.73 3.03
C LEU A 92 0.13 -2.97 3.08
N PRO A 93 0.17 -1.61 3.01
CA PRO A 93 1.44 -0.89 3.11
C PRO A 93 2.18 -1.15 4.43
N HIS A 94 1.45 -1.26 5.54
CA HIS A 94 2.02 -1.63 6.84
C HIS A 94 2.56 -3.06 6.83
N LEU A 95 1.79 -4.02 6.29
CA LEU A 95 2.22 -5.42 6.19
C LEU A 95 3.47 -5.61 5.34
N ILE A 96 3.55 -4.92 4.20
CA ILE A 96 4.73 -4.94 3.33
C ILE A 96 5.93 -4.33 4.04
N HIS A 97 5.75 -3.18 4.71
CA HIS A 97 6.87 -2.49 5.36
C HIS A 97 7.42 -3.24 6.58
N MET A 98 6.54 -3.61 7.51
CA MET A 98 6.94 -4.13 8.83
C MET A 98 7.15 -5.64 8.82
N HIS A 99 6.47 -6.35 7.93
CA HIS A 99 6.43 -7.82 7.96
C HIS A 99 6.86 -8.46 6.64
N HIS A 100 7.25 -7.65 5.65
CA HIS A 100 7.58 -8.09 4.28
C HIS A 100 6.47 -9.00 3.71
N PHE A 101 5.24 -8.78 4.15
CA PHE A 101 4.12 -9.65 3.90
C PHE A 101 3.31 -9.11 2.72
N PHE A 102 3.20 -9.96 1.71
CA PHE A 102 2.30 -9.75 0.58
C PHE A 102 1.12 -10.68 0.71
N GLU A 103 -0.05 -10.12 0.57
CA GLU A 103 -1.24 -10.87 0.25
C GLU A 103 -0.92 -11.57 -1.12
N GLY A 104 -0.71 -12.92 -1.23
CA GLY A 104 -0.30 -13.72 -2.46
C GLY A 104 -1.29 -14.02 -3.67
N ARG A 105 -1.96 -15.21 -3.84
CA ARG A 105 -3.06 -15.44 -4.85
C ARG A 105 -4.47 -15.74 -4.26
N VAL A 106 -5.31 -14.72 -4.08
CA VAL A 106 -6.78 -14.72 -3.85
C VAL A 106 -7.31 -13.35 -4.36
N PRO A 107 -8.62 -13.07 -4.50
CA PRO A 107 -9.14 -11.87 -5.19
C PRO A 107 -8.67 -10.50 -4.65
N HIS A 108 -8.09 -10.46 -3.44
CA HIS A 108 -7.56 -9.25 -2.79
C HIS A 108 -6.03 -9.28 -2.64
N ARG A 109 -5.35 -10.25 -3.26
CA ARG A 109 -3.92 -10.44 -3.11
C ARG A 109 -3.15 -9.87 -4.31
N LEU A 110 -1.95 -9.38 -4.05
CA LEU A 110 -1.25 -8.37 -4.84
C LEU A 110 0.25 -8.74 -4.88
N ALA A 111 0.73 -9.24 -6.03
CA ALA A 111 2.13 -9.64 -6.14
C ALA A 111 3.06 -8.41 -6.15
N PRO A 112 4.29 -8.50 -5.60
CA PRO A 112 5.23 -7.39 -5.64
C PRO A 112 5.45 -6.83 -7.05
N LEU A 113 5.56 -7.73 -8.05
CA LEU A 113 5.72 -7.35 -9.46
C LEU A 113 4.53 -6.57 -9.99
N ASP A 114 3.30 -6.97 -9.65
CA ASP A 114 2.09 -6.24 -10.07
C ASP A 114 2.09 -4.82 -9.51
N ILE A 115 2.57 -4.61 -8.27
CA ILE A 115 2.70 -3.28 -7.67
C ILE A 115 3.75 -2.46 -8.42
N ILE A 116 4.94 -3.05 -8.61
CA ILE A 116 6.07 -2.38 -9.24
C ILE A 116 5.70 -1.95 -10.65
N GLU A 117 5.08 -2.83 -11.43
CA GLU A 117 4.67 -2.56 -12.80
C GLU A 117 3.47 -1.59 -12.88
N THR A 118 2.51 -1.68 -11.97
CA THR A 118 1.34 -0.81 -11.98
C THR A 118 1.71 0.60 -11.55
N LEU A 119 2.50 0.75 -10.48
CA LEU A 119 2.86 2.04 -9.89
C LEU A 119 4.16 2.64 -10.45
N GLU A 120 4.78 1.94 -11.40
CA GLU A 120 6.03 2.31 -12.06
C GLU A 120 7.11 2.69 -11.07
N ILE A 121 7.28 1.86 -10.04
CA ILE A 121 8.27 2.10 -8.99
C ILE A 121 9.66 2.07 -9.65
N PRO A 122 10.38 3.21 -9.68
CA PRO A 122 11.68 3.24 -10.30
C PRO A 122 12.61 2.32 -9.53
N SER A 123 13.44 1.58 -10.26
CA SER A 123 14.45 0.68 -9.69
C SER A 123 15.59 1.44 -8.98
N GLU A 124 15.48 2.76 -8.81
CA GLU A 124 16.56 3.65 -8.35
C GLU A 124 16.39 4.15 -6.91
N THR A 125 15.34 3.77 -6.20
CA THR A 125 15.12 4.28 -4.83
C THR A 125 15.89 3.46 -3.80
N ASN A 126 17.21 3.66 -3.76
CA ASN A 126 18.06 3.24 -2.65
C ASN A 126 17.75 4.10 -1.42
N PHE A 127 17.01 3.54 -0.46
CA PHE A 127 17.11 3.99 0.92
C PHE A 127 17.90 2.93 1.68
N ILE A 128 19.17 3.23 1.94
CA ILE A 128 20.02 2.50 2.88
C ILE A 128 19.58 2.94 4.28
N ILE A 129 19.29 2.00 5.17
CA ILE A 129 19.21 2.25 6.61
C ILE A 129 20.10 1.18 7.28
N PRO A 130 20.97 1.58 8.25
CA PRO A 130 22.01 0.74 8.87
C PRO A 130 21.52 -0.60 9.44
#